data_AF-A0A7R8CB21-F1
#
_entry.id   AF-A0A7R8CB21-F1
#
_cell.length_a   1.000
_cell.length_b   1.000
_cell.length_c   1.000
_cell.angle_alpha   90.00
_cell.angle_beta   90.00
_cell.angle_gamma   90.00
#
_symmetry.space_group_name_H-M   'P 1'
#
loop_
_entity.id
_entity.type
_entity.pdbx_description
1 polymer ?
#
loop_
_entity_poly.entity_id
_entity_poly.type
_entity_poly.pdbx_seq_one_letter_code
_entity_poly.pdbx_strand_id
1 'polypeptide(L)'
;MFKLKAEAGWRKFEFSSLGRKDANLAMIGKMRGCPFVSICENRGFTITKEETESTHVLYPPVNADPEDYCRPTLKRGDKCIIHFHCLPDSRDNFGPIPPSEGQESLEMSLERDSIYHVTLSWLTDSDKYNEYMSEEDYKVDEEGNLISHPLSLSYEEYINSEEKHRKKSKRKRSPSPHFLFKEKKSKSGLN
;
A
#
# COMPACT_ATOMS: atom_id res chain seq x y z
N MET A 1 15.98 4.13 -8.79
CA MET A 1 17.18 3.64 -9.49
C MET A 1 17.80 2.52 -8.67
N PHE A 2 17.89 1.29 -9.17
CA PHE A 2 17.56 0.16 -8.30
C PHE A 2 18.43 -1.13 -8.47
N LYS A 3 18.66 -1.94 -7.39
CA LYS A 3 19.61 -3.08 -7.40
C LYS A 3 19.36 -4.29 -6.46
N LEU A 4 19.10 -5.47 -7.04
CA LEU A 4 18.79 -6.77 -6.40
C LEU A 4 19.94 -7.48 -5.63
N LYS A 5 19.60 -8.21 -4.56
CA LYS A 5 20.38 -9.27 -3.88
C LYS A 5 19.67 -10.62 -4.19
N ALA A 6 20.37 -11.75 -4.17
CA ALA A 6 19.78 -13.06 -4.44
C ALA A 6 20.41 -14.12 -3.52
N GLU A 7 19.61 -15.15 -3.24
CA GLU A 7 19.72 -16.14 -2.16
C GLU A 7 20.97 -17.03 -2.22
N ALA A 8 21.92 -16.83 -1.29
CA ALA A 8 22.87 -17.85 -0.81
C ALA A 8 23.64 -17.36 0.44
N GLY A 9 22.94 -16.83 1.45
CA GLY A 9 23.56 -16.41 2.71
C GLY A 9 24.49 -15.20 2.60
N TRP A 10 24.83 -14.63 3.76
CA TRP A 10 25.52 -13.35 3.91
C TRP A 10 26.84 -13.32 3.13
N ARG A 11 26.88 -12.54 2.05
CA ARG A 11 28.14 -12.03 1.50
C ARG A 11 28.12 -10.53 1.46
N LYS A 12 29.00 -9.94 2.29
CA LYS A 12 29.39 -8.54 2.27
C LYS A 12 29.81 -8.16 0.85
N PHE A 13 29.05 -7.26 0.21
CA PHE A 13 29.35 -6.76 -1.12
C PHE A 13 30.49 -5.73 -1.03
N GLU A 14 31.72 -6.18 -1.25
CA GLU A 14 32.92 -5.37 -1.14
C GLU A 14 33.43 -4.99 -2.54
N PHE A 15 33.10 -3.76 -2.98
CA PHE A 15 33.40 -3.24 -4.32
C PHE A 15 34.85 -2.79 -4.51
N SER A 16 35.66 -2.90 -3.47
CA SER A 16 37.11 -2.71 -3.53
C SER A 16 37.84 -3.87 -4.23
N SER A 17 37.20 -5.05 -4.35
CA SER A 17 37.81 -6.23 -4.98
C SER A 17 37.34 -6.46 -6.41
N LEU A 18 38.28 -6.46 -7.36
CA LEU A 18 38.02 -6.55 -8.80
C LEU A 18 37.29 -7.85 -9.19
N GLY A 19 37.65 -8.99 -8.59
CA GLY A 19 37.03 -10.29 -8.89
C GLY A 19 35.58 -10.46 -8.40
N ARG A 20 35.13 -9.71 -7.38
CA ARG A 20 33.72 -9.76 -6.90
C ARG A 20 32.82 -8.78 -7.68
N LYS A 21 33.39 -7.71 -8.24
CA LYS A 21 32.72 -6.80 -9.17
C LYS A 21 32.23 -7.56 -10.40
N ASP A 22 33.09 -8.39 -10.99
CA ASP A 22 32.78 -9.13 -12.22
C ASP A 22 31.67 -10.17 -12.03
N ALA A 23 31.58 -10.80 -10.86
CA ALA A 23 30.51 -11.75 -10.54
C ALA A 23 29.14 -11.07 -10.31
N ASN A 24 29.11 -9.89 -9.69
CA ASN A 24 27.87 -9.11 -9.51
C ASN A 24 27.38 -8.50 -10.83
N LEU A 25 28.32 -8.05 -11.68
CA LEU A 25 28.04 -7.66 -13.06
C LEU A 25 27.59 -8.83 -13.93
N ALA A 26 28.09 -10.05 -13.70
CA ALA A 26 27.62 -11.26 -14.38
C ALA A 26 26.21 -11.68 -13.93
N MET A 27 25.79 -11.37 -12.70
CA MET A 27 24.39 -11.55 -12.27
C MET A 27 23.45 -10.51 -12.89
N ILE A 28 23.86 -9.23 -12.91
CA ILE A 28 23.18 -8.16 -13.68
C ILE A 28 23.14 -8.52 -15.18
N GLY A 29 24.19 -9.20 -15.67
CA GLY A 29 24.29 -9.75 -17.02
C GLY A 29 23.41 -10.98 -17.27
N LYS A 30 23.23 -11.88 -16.29
CA LYS A 30 22.25 -12.99 -16.34
C LYS A 30 20.81 -12.48 -16.27
N MET A 31 20.61 -11.32 -15.66
CA MET A 31 19.37 -10.55 -15.66
C MET A 31 19.08 -9.82 -16.98
N ARG A 32 19.92 -9.95 -18.01
CA ARG A 32 19.55 -9.55 -19.40
C ARG A 32 18.44 -10.42 -20.02
N GLY A 33 17.92 -11.42 -19.29
CA GLY A 33 16.68 -12.13 -19.59
C GLY A 33 15.57 -11.97 -18.53
N CYS A 34 15.76 -11.11 -17.53
CA CYS A 34 14.75 -10.79 -16.51
C CYS A 34 14.05 -9.48 -16.90
N PRO A 35 12.71 -9.40 -16.91
CA PRO A 35 11.98 -8.28 -17.49
C PRO A 35 12.10 -6.97 -16.71
N PHE A 36 12.80 -6.89 -15.57
CA PHE A 36 12.84 -5.65 -14.78
C PHE A 36 13.42 -4.44 -15.54
N VAL A 37 14.42 -4.62 -16.43
CA VAL A 37 14.91 -3.51 -17.26
C VAL A 37 13.80 -3.03 -18.20
N SER A 38 13.10 -3.96 -18.85
CA SER A 38 11.97 -3.60 -19.72
C SER A 38 10.81 -2.98 -18.94
N ILE A 39 10.52 -3.43 -17.71
CA ILE A 39 9.52 -2.81 -16.85
C ILE A 39 9.94 -1.38 -16.51
N CYS A 40 11.22 -1.19 -16.15
CA CYS A 40 11.78 0.14 -15.91
C CYS A 40 11.58 1.06 -17.12
N GLU A 41 12.00 0.63 -18.29
CA GLU A 41 11.87 1.40 -19.54
C GLU A 41 10.41 1.69 -19.90
N ASN A 42 9.55 0.68 -19.89
CA ASN A 42 8.13 0.80 -20.25
C ASN A 42 7.37 1.74 -19.32
N ARG A 43 7.76 1.81 -18.04
CA ARG A 43 7.14 2.67 -17.02
C ARG A 43 7.86 4.02 -16.83
N GLY A 44 8.84 4.33 -17.68
CA GLY A 44 9.57 5.60 -17.66
C GLY A 44 10.55 5.77 -16.49
N PHE A 45 11.00 4.67 -15.89
CA PHE A 45 12.03 4.70 -14.84
C PHE A 45 13.44 4.79 -15.42
N THR A 46 14.29 5.58 -14.78
CA THR A 46 15.72 5.67 -15.11
C THR A 46 16.56 4.78 -14.18
N ILE A 47 17.46 4.00 -14.78
CA ILE A 47 18.46 3.19 -14.08
C ILE A 47 19.79 3.96 -14.09
N THR A 48 20.51 3.90 -12.98
CA THR A 48 21.81 4.51 -12.73
C THR A 48 22.56 3.63 -11.72
N LYS A 49 23.80 3.99 -11.45
CA LYS A 49 24.73 3.21 -10.60
C LYS A 49 25.05 3.90 -9.28
N GLU A 50 24.72 5.19 -9.14
CA GLU A 50 25.06 6.02 -7.99
C GLU A 50 23.86 6.15 -7.06
N GLU A 51 23.92 5.56 -5.87
CA GLU A 51 22.82 5.57 -4.89
C GLU A 51 22.37 6.98 -4.50
N THR A 52 23.30 7.94 -4.45
CA THR A 52 23.03 9.34 -4.12
C THR A 52 22.15 10.06 -5.14
N GLU A 53 22.03 9.53 -6.36
CA GLU A 53 21.15 10.06 -7.41
C GLU A 53 19.82 9.29 -7.47
N SER A 54 19.60 8.34 -6.56
CA SER A 54 18.47 7.40 -6.63
C SER A 54 17.30 7.92 -5.82
N THR A 55 16.10 7.87 -6.38
CA THR A 55 14.87 8.11 -5.61
C THR A 55 14.45 6.88 -4.81
N HIS A 56 14.95 5.71 -5.20
CA HIS A 56 14.58 4.45 -4.60
C HIS A 56 15.67 3.40 -4.89
N VAL A 57 15.84 2.40 -4.01
CA VAL A 57 16.78 1.25 -4.08
C VAL A 57 15.99 -0.09 -3.99
N LEU A 58 16.11 -1.01 -4.97
CA LEU A 58 15.31 -2.26 -5.03
C LEU A 58 16.09 -3.41 -4.44
N TYR A 59 15.59 -4.03 -3.39
CA TYR A 59 16.12 -5.22 -2.77
C TYR A 59 15.55 -6.49 -3.42
N PRO A 60 16.09 -7.68 -3.16
CA PRO A 60 15.46 -8.94 -3.56
C PRO A 60 13.98 -8.96 -3.19
N PRO A 61 13.15 -9.72 -3.91
CA PRO A 61 11.84 -10.08 -3.39
C PRO A 61 11.96 -10.74 -2.02
N VAL A 62 11.11 -10.30 -1.09
CA VAL A 62 10.90 -10.93 0.22
C VAL A 62 9.41 -11.22 0.33
N ASN A 63 9.03 -12.30 0.99
CA ASN A 63 7.62 -12.62 1.21
C ASN A 63 7.03 -11.57 2.16
N ALA A 64 5.89 -10.96 1.76
CA ALA A 64 5.13 -10.06 2.62
C ALA A 64 4.79 -10.73 3.97
N ASP A 65 4.72 -9.92 5.02
CA ASP A 65 4.30 -10.40 6.34
C ASP A 65 2.81 -10.77 6.26
N PRO A 66 2.41 -12.03 6.57
CA PRO A 66 1.00 -12.42 6.55
C PRO A 66 0.14 -11.67 7.57
N GLU A 67 0.72 -11.06 8.60
CA GLU A 67 0.01 -10.23 9.58
C GLU A 67 -0.25 -8.80 9.06
N ASP A 68 0.47 -8.34 8.02
CA ASP A 68 0.22 -7.06 7.37
C ASP A 68 -0.94 -7.18 6.38
N TYR A 69 -2.17 -6.97 6.85
CA TYR A 69 -3.36 -7.09 6.01
C TYR A 69 -3.80 -5.76 5.39
N CYS A 70 -3.89 -4.70 6.20
CA CYS A 70 -4.29 -3.36 5.74
C CYS A 70 -3.81 -2.28 6.70
N ARG A 71 -3.84 -1.02 6.27
CA ARG A 71 -3.60 0.14 7.15
C ARG A 71 -4.55 1.29 6.83
N PRO A 72 -4.93 2.12 7.82
CA PRO A 72 -5.61 3.38 7.55
C PRO A 72 -4.61 4.42 7.03
N THR A 73 -5.01 5.20 6.01
CA THR A 73 -4.13 6.20 5.38
C THR A 73 -4.64 7.63 5.59
N LEU A 74 -5.77 7.99 4.99
CA LEU A 74 -6.31 9.35 5.04
C LEU A 74 -7.61 9.44 5.82
N LYS A 75 -7.64 10.27 6.86
CA LYS A 75 -8.87 10.58 7.62
C LYS A 75 -9.82 11.49 6.83
N ARG A 76 -11.10 11.15 6.81
CA ARG A 76 -12.19 11.96 6.24
C ARG A 76 -13.43 11.90 7.11
N GLY A 77 -13.60 12.88 7.98
CA GLY A 77 -14.72 12.94 8.93
C GLY A 77 -14.62 11.84 9.99
N ASP A 78 -15.64 10.99 10.05
CA ASP A 78 -15.74 9.85 10.98
C ASP A 78 -15.19 8.53 10.39
N LYS A 79 -14.61 8.59 9.18
CA LYS A 79 -14.03 7.45 8.45
C LYS A 79 -12.60 7.75 8.00
N CYS A 80 -11.91 6.73 7.51
CA CYS A 80 -10.64 6.87 6.80
C CYS A 80 -10.63 6.03 5.51
N ILE A 81 -9.67 6.31 4.63
CA ILE A 81 -9.31 5.39 3.55
C ILE A 81 -8.53 4.24 4.18
N ILE A 82 -8.90 3.02 3.83
CA ILE A 82 -8.21 1.78 4.20
C ILE A 82 -7.49 1.29 2.96
N HIS A 83 -6.16 1.22 3.08
CA HIS A 83 -5.27 0.66 2.10
C HIS A 83 -5.00 -0.80 2.40
N PHE A 84 -5.10 -1.66 1.38
CA PHE A 84 -4.88 -3.10 1.52
C PHE A 84 -3.47 -3.45 1.06
N HIS A 85 -2.71 -4.12 1.92
CA HIS A 85 -1.30 -4.39 1.69
C HIS A 85 -1.06 -5.14 0.37
N CYS A 86 -0.07 -4.68 -0.41
CA CYS A 86 0.29 -5.24 -1.72
C CYS A 86 -0.83 -5.20 -2.77
N LEU A 87 -1.84 -4.35 -2.57
CA LEU A 87 -2.86 -3.98 -3.56
C LEU A 87 -2.71 -2.50 -3.94
N PRO A 88 -3.03 -2.13 -5.18
CA PRO A 88 -2.90 -0.75 -5.61
C PRO A 88 -3.95 0.13 -4.92
N ASP A 89 -3.66 1.42 -4.76
CA ASP A 89 -4.54 2.40 -4.09
C ASP A 89 -5.94 2.47 -4.72
N SER A 90 -6.08 2.14 -6.01
CA SER A 90 -7.38 1.99 -6.67
C SER A 90 -8.30 0.91 -6.07
N ARG A 91 -7.78 0.02 -5.21
CA ARG A 91 -8.55 -0.99 -4.44
C ARG A 91 -8.94 -0.53 -3.05
N ASP A 92 -8.47 0.64 -2.62
CA ASP A 92 -8.75 1.18 -1.31
C ASP A 92 -10.24 1.49 -1.15
N ASN A 93 -10.71 1.41 0.09
CA ASN A 93 -12.11 1.74 0.39
C ASN A 93 -12.24 2.55 1.68
N PHE A 94 -13.41 3.17 1.84
CA PHE A 94 -13.72 3.88 3.07
C PHE A 94 -14.10 2.91 4.17
N GLY A 95 -13.30 2.90 5.24
CA GLY A 95 -13.54 2.10 6.43
C GLY A 95 -13.67 2.94 7.70
N PRO A 96 -14.03 2.29 8.81
CA PRO A 96 -13.99 2.89 10.12
C PRO A 96 -12.55 3.17 10.52
N ILE A 97 -12.37 4.21 11.33
CA ILE A 97 -11.08 4.46 11.98
C ILE A 97 -10.86 3.35 13.02
N PRO A 98 -9.76 2.56 12.91
CA PRO A 98 -9.45 1.48 13.84
C PRO A 98 -9.28 1.99 15.28
N PRO A 99 -9.71 1.21 16.30
CA PRO A 99 -9.58 1.62 17.68
C PRO A 99 -8.21 1.20 18.26
N SER A 100 -7.19 2.01 18.05
CA SER A 100 -5.95 2.01 18.83
C SER A 100 -5.27 3.39 18.71
N GLU A 101 -4.37 3.69 19.64
CA GLU A 101 -3.56 4.92 19.70
C GLU A 101 -2.96 5.25 18.32
N GLY A 102 -3.07 6.51 17.86
CA GLY A 102 -2.60 6.86 16.51
C GLY A 102 -3.54 7.68 15.63
N GLN A 103 -4.55 8.36 16.18
CA GLN A 103 -5.24 9.40 15.39
C GLN A 103 -4.28 10.51 14.93
N GLU A 104 -3.21 10.75 15.70
CA GLU A 104 -2.10 11.64 15.33
C GLU A 104 -1.13 11.01 14.32
N SER A 105 -1.02 9.68 14.24
CA SER A 105 -0.11 8.99 13.31
C SER A 105 -0.65 8.86 11.88
N LEU A 106 -1.94 9.15 11.65
CA LEU A 106 -2.47 9.30 10.28
C LEU A 106 -1.81 10.48 9.55
N GLU A 107 -1.28 11.47 10.28
CA GLU A 107 -0.48 12.55 9.69
C GLU A 107 1.00 12.17 9.53
N MET A 108 1.52 11.19 10.28
CA MET A 108 2.91 10.70 10.17
C MET A 108 3.21 9.98 8.84
N SER A 109 2.20 9.40 8.18
CA SER A 109 2.34 8.76 6.85
C SER A 109 2.76 9.72 5.73
N LEU A 110 2.86 11.04 6.01
CA LEU A 110 3.27 12.05 5.04
C LEU A 110 4.78 12.34 5.02
N GLU A 111 5.57 11.84 5.98
CA GLU A 111 7.02 12.00 5.94
C GLU A 111 7.61 11.09 4.85
N ARG A 112 7.86 11.69 3.68
CA ARG A 112 8.49 11.00 2.56
C ARG A 112 9.98 10.80 2.84
N ASP A 113 10.44 9.57 2.70
CA ASP A 113 11.86 9.25 2.73
C ASP A 113 12.59 10.00 1.61
N SER A 114 13.85 10.38 1.85
CA SER A 114 14.69 10.96 0.80
C SER A 114 15.04 9.95 -0.30
N ILE A 115 15.16 8.67 0.09
CA ILE A 115 15.39 7.52 -0.79
C ILE A 115 14.57 6.33 -0.27
N TYR A 116 13.70 5.78 -1.11
CA TYR A 116 12.88 4.62 -0.75
C TYR A 116 13.64 3.30 -0.91
N HIS A 117 13.82 2.57 0.19
CA HIS A 117 14.40 1.23 0.17
C HIS A 117 13.26 0.22 0.13
N VAL A 118 13.07 -0.45 -1.01
CA VAL A 118 11.91 -1.34 -1.23
C VAL A 118 12.30 -2.65 -1.91
N THR A 119 11.51 -3.72 -1.78
CA THR A 119 11.75 -4.97 -2.51
C THR A 119 11.44 -4.84 -4.01
N LEU A 120 12.04 -5.69 -4.86
CA LEU A 120 11.75 -5.79 -6.29
C LEU A 120 10.26 -6.04 -6.58
N SER A 121 9.55 -6.66 -5.63
CA SER A 121 8.12 -6.90 -5.73
C SER A 121 7.33 -5.60 -5.97
N TRP A 122 7.79 -4.47 -5.43
CA TRP A 122 7.20 -3.15 -5.70
C TRP A 122 7.15 -2.83 -7.20
N LEU A 123 8.26 -3.07 -7.92
CA LEU A 123 8.36 -2.79 -9.35
C LEU A 123 7.50 -3.76 -10.17
N THR A 124 7.54 -5.05 -9.82
CA THR A 124 6.78 -6.08 -10.56
C THR A 124 5.28 -5.99 -10.32
N ASP A 125 4.86 -5.70 -9.09
CA ASP A 125 3.44 -5.49 -8.78
C ASP A 125 2.94 -4.18 -9.37
N SER A 126 3.77 -3.13 -9.37
CA SER A 126 3.46 -1.91 -10.11
C SER A 126 3.14 -2.25 -11.56
N ASP A 127 4.03 -2.95 -12.27
CA ASP A 127 3.78 -3.41 -13.64
C ASP A 127 2.49 -4.22 -13.79
N LYS A 128 2.31 -5.24 -12.95
CA LYS A 128 1.14 -6.12 -12.92
C LYS A 128 -0.18 -5.37 -12.78
N TYR A 129 -0.25 -4.38 -11.90
CA TYR A 129 -1.47 -3.62 -11.64
C TYR A 129 -1.64 -2.41 -12.56
N ASN A 130 -0.63 -2.10 -13.39
CA ASN A 130 -0.58 -0.86 -14.17
C ASN A 130 -0.81 0.40 -13.32
N GLU A 131 -0.33 0.38 -12.07
CA GLU A 131 -0.38 1.48 -11.10
C GLU A 131 0.99 1.59 -10.40
N TYR A 132 1.30 2.69 -9.73
CA TYR A 132 2.46 2.70 -8.82
C TYR A 132 2.01 2.18 -7.48
N MET A 133 2.70 1.17 -6.97
CA MET A 133 2.40 0.62 -5.65
C MET A 133 2.89 1.57 -4.55
N SER A 134 2.28 1.51 -3.38
CA SER A 134 2.75 2.23 -2.20
C SER A 134 4.11 1.67 -1.74
N GLU A 135 5.12 2.53 -1.62
CA GLU A 135 6.47 2.13 -1.20
C GLU A 135 6.48 1.51 0.20
N GLU A 136 5.59 1.97 1.09
CA GLU A 136 5.45 1.47 2.47
C GLU A 136 5.16 -0.04 2.56
N ASP A 137 4.49 -0.63 1.56
CA ASP A 137 4.17 -2.07 1.53
C ASP A 137 5.39 -2.95 1.27
N TYR A 138 6.42 -2.37 0.66
CA TYR A 138 7.58 -3.10 0.20
C TYR A 138 8.84 -2.64 0.91
N LYS A 139 8.70 -1.77 1.93
CA LYS A 139 9.80 -1.11 2.64
C LYS A 139 10.70 -2.13 3.33
N VAL A 140 12.00 -1.92 3.20
CA VAL A 140 13.02 -2.75 3.85
C VAL A 140 14.05 -1.92 4.58
N ASP A 141 14.72 -2.54 5.55
CA ASP A 141 15.94 -2.00 6.17
C ASP A 141 17.16 -2.13 5.23
N GLU A 142 18.32 -1.62 5.67
CA GLU A 142 19.57 -1.69 4.91
C GLU A 142 20.03 -3.13 4.67
N GLU A 143 19.66 -4.06 5.56
CA GLU A 143 19.93 -5.49 5.46
C GLU A 143 19.02 -6.22 4.46
N GLY A 144 17.89 -5.60 4.09
CA GLY A 144 16.87 -6.11 3.18
C GLY A 144 15.75 -6.90 3.85
N ASN A 145 15.53 -6.72 5.16
CA ASN A 145 14.39 -7.27 5.87
C ASN A 145 13.19 -6.34 5.76
N LEU A 146 11.98 -6.89 5.63
CA LEU A 146 10.76 -6.09 5.56
C LEU A 146 10.53 -5.31 6.85
N ILE A 147 10.07 -4.08 6.69
CA ILE A 147 9.63 -3.20 7.77
C ILE A 147 8.13 -3.01 7.66
N SER A 148 7.38 -3.64 8.55
CA SER A 148 5.93 -3.45 8.65
C SER A 148 5.59 -2.00 8.99
N HIS A 149 4.50 -1.51 8.41
CA HIS A 149 4.03 -0.17 8.69
C HIS A 149 3.50 -0.07 10.13
N PRO A 150 3.78 1.00 10.90
CA PRO A 150 3.31 1.12 12.29
C PRO A 150 1.78 1.07 12.47
N LEU A 151 1.03 1.36 11.40
CA LEU A 151 -0.43 1.31 11.35
C LEU A 151 -0.99 0.07 10.67
N SER A 152 -0.14 -0.89 10.31
CA SER A 152 -0.60 -2.17 9.81
C SER A 152 -1.50 -2.85 10.83
N LEU A 153 -2.56 -3.46 10.31
CA LEU A 153 -3.50 -4.27 11.04
C LEU A 153 -3.50 -5.67 10.44
N SER A 154 -3.63 -6.65 11.31
CA SER A 154 -4.00 -8.01 10.93
C SER A 154 -5.45 -8.07 10.42
N TYR A 155 -5.76 -9.16 9.70
CA TYR A 155 -7.12 -9.44 9.26
C TYR A 155 -8.11 -9.43 10.44
N GLU A 156 -7.75 -10.04 11.56
CA GLU A 156 -8.58 -10.12 12.76
C GLU A 156 -8.82 -8.75 13.38
N GLU A 157 -7.80 -7.89 13.46
CA GLU A 157 -7.95 -6.52 13.96
C GLU A 157 -8.86 -5.68 13.06
N TYR A 158 -8.69 -5.80 11.74
CA TYR A 158 -9.53 -5.12 10.76
C TYR A 158 -11.01 -5.54 10.89
N ILE A 159 -11.32 -6.84 10.91
CA ILE A 159 -12.70 -7.34 11.04
C ILE A 159 -13.31 -6.95 12.39
N ASN A 160 -12.54 -7.00 13.47
CA ASN A 160 -13.00 -6.58 14.79
C ASN A 160 -13.32 -5.07 14.84
N SER A 161 -12.57 -4.25 14.09
CA SER A 161 -12.85 -2.80 13.97
C SER A 161 -14.18 -2.55 13.25
N GLU A 162 -14.45 -3.27 12.15
CA GLU A 162 -15.69 -3.24 11.38
C GLU A 162 -16.91 -3.63 12.25
N GLU A 163 -16.81 -4.71 13.01
CA GLU A 163 -17.91 -5.19 13.86
C GLU A 163 -18.27 -4.24 14.99
N LYS A 164 -17.27 -3.68 15.69
CA LYS A 164 -17.49 -2.75 16.81
C LYS A 164 -18.24 -1.51 16.35
N HIS A 165 -17.97 -1.01 15.14
CA HIS A 165 -18.68 0.12 14.56
C HIS A 165 -20.10 -0.25 14.10
N ARG A 166 -20.32 -1.44 13.52
CA ARG A 166 -21.67 -1.92 13.19
C ARG A 166 -22.58 -2.02 14.43
N LYS A 167 -22.05 -2.46 15.57
CA LYS A 167 -22.79 -2.57 16.84
C LYS A 167 -23.23 -1.20 17.39
N LYS A 168 -22.55 -0.10 17.04
CA LYS A 168 -22.94 1.27 17.43
C LYS A 168 -24.07 1.87 16.56
N SER A 169 -24.40 1.28 15.42
CA SER A 169 -25.46 1.78 14.52
C SER A 169 -26.74 0.95 14.57
N LYS A 170 -27.38 0.85 15.75
CA LYS A 170 -28.84 0.72 15.80
C LYS A 170 -29.45 2.11 15.79
N ARG A 171 -29.49 2.75 14.61
CA ARG A 171 -30.33 3.95 14.41
C ARG A 171 -31.75 3.56 14.79
N LYS A 172 -32.34 4.25 15.78
CA LYS A 172 -33.79 4.17 16.02
C LYS A 172 -34.46 4.48 14.68
N ARG A 173 -35.32 3.56 14.21
CA ARG A 173 -36.10 3.68 12.98
C ARG A 173 -36.49 5.14 12.79
N SER A 174 -36.09 5.75 11.67
CA SER A 174 -36.63 7.05 11.27
C SER A 174 -38.14 6.97 11.39
N PRO A 175 -38.82 7.90 12.09
CA PRO A 175 -40.26 7.88 12.15
C PRO A 175 -40.76 7.95 10.70
N SER A 176 -41.50 6.93 10.28
CA SER A 176 -42.08 6.89 8.94
C SER A 176 -42.87 8.18 8.72
N PRO A 177 -42.82 8.77 7.50
CA PRO A 177 -43.60 9.97 7.22
C PRO A 177 -45.07 9.69 7.52
N HIS A 178 -45.67 10.47 8.41
CA HIS A 178 -47.10 10.40 8.68
C HIS A 178 -47.86 10.72 7.39
N PHE A 179 -48.54 9.72 6.82
CA PHE A 179 -49.49 9.94 5.74
C PHE A 179 -50.68 10.74 6.29
N LEU A 180 -50.64 12.07 6.13
CA LEU A 180 -51.80 12.93 6.28
C LEU A 180 -52.74 12.65 5.11
N PHE A 181 -53.75 11.81 5.34
CA PHE A 181 -54.91 11.70 4.47
C PHE A 181 -55.62 13.05 4.44
N LYS A 182 -55.37 13.85 3.39
CA LYS A 182 -56.18 15.02 3.08
C LYS A 182 -57.31 14.56 2.17
N GLU A 183 -58.46 14.26 2.75
CA GLU A 183 -59.71 14.07 2.01
C GLU A 183 -59.93 15.27 1.08
N LYS A 184 -59.80 15.04 -0.23
CA LYS A 184 -60.37 15.93 -1.24
C LYS A 184 -61.77 15.42 -1.54
N LYS A 185 -62.79 15.99 -0.86
CA LYS A 185 -64.17 15.89 -1.35
C LYS A 185 -64.25 16.60 -2.71
N SER A 186 -64.77 15.86 -3.67
CA SER A 186 -64.92 16.17 -5.08
C SER A 186 -65.92 17.29 -5.36
N LYS A 187 -65.69 17.97 -6.48
CA LYS A 187 -66.63 18.87 -7.18
C LYS A 187 -67.94 18.15 -7.52
N SER A 188 -69.06 18.86 -7.44
CA SER A 188 -70.18 18.69 -8.37
C SER A 188 -70.92 20.02 -8.55
N GLY A 189 -70.66 20.68 -9.68
CA GLY A 189 -71.57 21.64 -10.29
C GLY A 189 -71.95 21.11 -11.65
N LEU A 190 -73.25 20.88 -11.86
CA LEU A 190 -73.96 20.85 -13.15
C LEU A 190 -75.43 20.52 -12.89
N ASN A 191 -76.24 21.56 -12.70
CA ASN A 191 -77.40 21.95 -13.52
C ASN A 191 -78.22 23.00 -12.78
#